data_AF-A0A2B2LGQ5-F1
#
_entry.id   AF-A0A2B2LGQ5-F1
#
_cell.length_a   1.000
_cell.length_b   1.000
_cell.length_c   1.000
_cell.angle_alpha   90.00
_cell.angle_beta   90.00
_cell.angle_gamma   90.00
#
_symmetry.space_group_name_H-M   'P 1'
#
loop_
_entity.id
_entity.type
_entity.pdbx_description
1 polymer ?
#
loop_
_entity_poly.entity_id
_entity_poly.type
_entity_poly.pdbx_seq_one_letter_code
_entity_poly.pdbx_strand_id
1 'polypeptide(L)'
;MQMRNLYLVFSVICLFVVTNCSNNIGNHDQTIEVQKHAGDNHYEDLKVITDKNKVLQVKKILNDTNFENKKVEMSRSADYQFVFQFKNPKIEAKAVLYQMWINSNKDKVEIMAGDNQYAQLAEKDAAALFQIITGEK
;
A
#
# COMPACT_ATOMS: atom_id res chain seq x y z
N MET A 1 -26.64 42.55 25.96
CA MET A 1 -26.20 42.23 24.58
C MET A 1 -24.73 41.83 24.59
N GLN A 2 -24.39 40.59 24.93
CA GLN A 2 -22.99 40.11 24.95
C GLN A 2 -22.81 38.70 24.36
N MET A 3 -23.90 38.03 23.95
CA MET A 3 -23.89 36.67 23.39
C MET A 3 -23.96 36.63 21.85
N ARG A 4 -23.86 37.79 21.17
CA ARG A 4 -23.90 37.85 19.69
C ARG A 4 -22.51 37.90 19.05
N ASN A 5 -21.51 38.38 19.79
CA ASN A 5 -20.14 38.50 19.28
C ASN A 5 -19.32 37.22 19.48
N LEU A 6 -19.69 36.32 20.41
CA LEU A 6 -18.95 35.08 20.65
C LEU A 6 -19.22 34.01 19.57
N TYR A 7 -20.45 33.96 19.06
CA TYR A 7 -20.84 33.05 17.96
C TYR A 7 -20.20 33.42 16.62
N LEU A 8 -20.00 34.72 16.34
CA LEU A 8 -19.34 35.18 15.13
C LEU A 8 -17.84 34.84 15.12
N VAL A 9 -17.19 34.83 16.29
CA VAL A 9 -15.78 34.41 16.41
C VAL A 9 -15.61 32.90 16.18
N PHE A 10 -16.54 32.09 16.67
CA PHE A 10 -16.50 30.63 16.47
C PHE A 10 -16.72 30.22 15.00
N SER A 11 -17.55 30.96 14.27
CA SER A 11 -17.84 30.66 12.85
C SER A 11 -16.69 30.98 11.89
N VAL A 12 -15.70 31.78 12.30
CA VAL A 12 -14.52 32.12 11.47
C VAL A 12 -13.37 31.12 11.68
N ILE A 13 -13.31 30.47 12.84
CA ILE A 13 -12.22 29.55 13.21
C ILE A 13 -12.37 28.17 12.52
N CYS A 14 -13.60 27.74 12.22
CA CYS A 14 -13.84 26.44 11.56
C CYS A 14 -13.45 26.38 10.07
N LEU A 15 -13.06 27.49 9.44
CA LEU A 15 -12.67 27.50 8.01
C LEU A 15 -11.18 27.20 7.77
N PHE A 16 -10.36 27.04 8.82
CA PHE A 16 -8.91 26.91 8.68
C PHE A 16 -8.33 25.49 8.84
N VAL A 17 -9.16 24.46 8.94
CA VAL A 17 -8.68 23.07 9.13
C VAL A 17 -9.29 22.10 8.14
N VAL A 18 -9.30 22.47 6.86
CA VAL A 18 -9.05 21.47 5.80
C VAL A 18 -7.58 21.55 5.44
N THR A 19 -6.73 21.08 6.36
CA THR A 19 -5.38 20.67 6.00
C THR A 19 -5.55 19.51 5.03
N ASN A 20 -5.59 19.84 3.75
CA ASN A 20 -5.30 18.91 2.68
C ASN A 20 -3.89 18.39 2.99
N CYS A 21 -3.81 17.21 3.61
CA CYS A 21 -2.60 16.42 3.56
C CYS A 21 -2.41 16.09 2.08
N SER A 22 -1.84 17.00 1.29
CA SER A 22 -1.19 16.61 0.06
C SER A 22 -0.04 15.74 0.55
N ASN A 23 -0.27 14.44 0.60
CA ASN A 23 0.77 13.47 0.87
C ASN A 23 1.82 13.70 -0.20
N ASN A 24 2.84 14.48 0.16
CA ASN A 24 4.09 14.54 -0.54
C ASN A 24 4.75 13.18 -0.26
N ILE A 25 4.22 12.14 -0.89
CA ILE A 25 4.77 10.79 -0.93
C ILE A 25 6.22 11.01 -1.32
N GLY A 26 7.14 10.80 -0.37
CA GLY A 26 8.56 11.10 -0.49
C GLY A 26 9.03 10.77 -1.91
N ASN A 27 9.29 11.83 -2.67
CA ASN A 27 9.41 11.80 -4.13
C ASN A 27 10.80 11.31 -4.57
N HIS A 28 11.35 10.36 -3.82
CA HIS A 28 12.55 9.65 -4.18
C HIS A 28 12.14 8.48 -5.08
N ASP A 29 12.80 8.36 -6.22
CA ASP A 29 12.58 7.26 -7.14
C ASP A 29 12.78 5.93 -6.41
N GLN A 30 11.76 5.07 -6.49
CA GLN A 30 11.75 3.73 -5.92
C GLN A 30 11.50 2.68 -6.99
N THR A 31 11.94 1.46 -6.71
CA THR A 31 11.60 0.24 -7.43
C THR A 31 10.77 -0.67 -6.51
N ILE A 32 10.14 -1.69 -7.10
CA ILE A 32 9.50 -2.76 -6.32
C ILE A 32 10.24 -4.06 -6.63
N GLU A 33 10.82 -4.66 -5.60
CA GLU A 33 11.39 -6.01 -5.69
C GLU A 33 10.30 -7.01 -5.34
N VAL A 34 10.04 -7.95 -6.25
CA VAL A 34 8.97 -8.95 -6.10
C VAL A 34 9.59 -10.32 -5.99
N GLN A 35 9.13 -11.08 -5.01
CA GLN A 35 9.48 -12.48 -4.80
C GLN A 35 8.23 -13.35 -4.86
N LYS A 36 8.36 -14.56 -5.41
CA LYS A 36 7.29 -15.54 -5.54
C LYS A 36 7.55 -16.71 -4.60
N HIS A 37 6.50 -17.24 -3.97
CA HIS A 37 6.61 -18.45 -3.16
C HIS A 37 6.94 -19.66 -4.04
N ALA A 38 8.03 -20.36 -3.73
CA ALA A 38 8.55 -21.47 -4.53
C ALA A 38 8.35 -22.85 -3.89
N GLY A 39 7.71 -22.92 -2.72
CA GLY A 39 7.53 -24.16 -1.94
C GLY A 39 8.36 -24.12 -0.66
N ASP A 40 8.22 -25.12 0.21
CA ASP A 40 9.03 -25.31 1.44
C ASP A 40 9.27 -24.03 2.27
N ASN A 41 8.27 -23.14 2.28
CA ASN A 41 8.29 -21.86 2.98
C ASN A 41 9.42 -20.89 2.56
N HIS A 42 9.92 -21.00 1.33
CA HIS A 42 10.90 -20.08 0.74
C HIS A 42 10.33 -19.28 -0.42
N TYR A 43 10.96 -18.13 -0.68
CA TYR A 43 10.61 -17.21 -1.76
C TYR A 43 11.82 -16.99 -2.66
N GLU A 44 11.57 -16.93 -3.96
CA GLU A 44 12.58 -16.66 -4.99
C GLU A 44 12.32 -15.30 -5.64
N ASP A 45 13.39 -14.62 -6.01
CA ASP A 45 13.31 -13.35 -6.75
C ASP A 45 12.63 -13.58 -8.10
N LEU A 46 11.49 -12.92 -8.30
CA LEU A 46 10.72 -13.01 -9.53
C LEU A 46 11.14 -11.92 -10.52
N LYS A 47 11.13 -10.66 -10.07
CA LYS A 47 11.44 -9.50 -10.91
C LYS A 47 11.62 -8.22 -10.09
N VAL A 48 12.18 -7.21 -10.74
CA VAL A 48 12.25 -5.83 -10.24
C VAL A 48 11.42 -4.92 -11.14
N ILE A 49 10.45 -4.21 -10.57
CA ILE A 49 9.60 -3.25 -11.26
C ILE A 49 10.26 -1.88 -11.18
N THR A 50 10.73 -1.39 -12.32
CA THR A 50 11.42 -0.09 -12.46
C THR A 50 10.59 0.97 -13.16
N ASP A 51 9.48 0.57 -13.81
CA ASP A 51 8.53 1.47 -14.46
C ASP A 51 7.86 2.38 -13.42
N LYS A 52 8.11 3.68 -13.53
CA LYS A 52 7.63 4.68 -12.58
C LYS A 52 6.10 4.71 -12.48
N ASN A 53 5.39 4.54 -13.59
CA ASN A 53 3.93 4.57 -13.59
C ASN A 53 3.36 3.37 -12.85
N LYS A 54 3.93 2.18 -13.07
CA LYS A 54 3.55 0.96 -12.32
C LYS A 54 3.84 1.11 -10.83
N VAL A 55 5.02 1.62 -10.46
CA VAL A 55 5.39 1.85 -9.05
C VAL A 55 4.43 2.84 -8.38
N LEU A 56 4.10 3.95 -9.05
CA LEU A 56 3.14 4.93 -8.54
C LEU A 56 1.72 4.36 -8.42
N GLN A 57 1.32 3.51 -9.36
CA GLN A 57 0.01 2.86 -9.31
C GLN A 57 -0.10 1.90 -8.12
N VAL A 58 0.93 1.10 -7.84
CA VAL A 58 0.95 0.24 -6.64
C VAL A 58 0.90 1.08 -5.37
N LYS A 59 1.71 2.15 -5.29
CA LYS A 59 1.65 3.08 -4.13
C LYS A 59 0.26 3.66 -3.94
N LYS A 60 -0.40 4.05 -5.02
CA LYS A 60 -1.77 4.59 -4.97
C LYS A 60 -2.76 3.56 -4.45
N ILE A 61 -2.73 2.33 -4.98
CA ILE A 61 -3.60 1.24 -4.52
C ILE A 61 -3.41 1.02 -3.02
N LEU A 62 -2.17 0.90 -2.56
CA LEU A 62 -1.88 0.65 -1.14
C LEU A 62 -2.28 1.83 -0.25
N ASN A 63 -2.06 3.08 -0.68
CA ASN A 63 -2.45 4.27 0.08
C ASN A 63 -3.97 4.46 0.14
N ASP A 64 -4.69 4.11 -0.93
CA ASP A 64 -6.16 4.21 -1.01
C ASP A 64 -6.85 3.03 -0.29
N THR A 65 -6.10 1.96 0.03
CA THR A 65 -6.60 0.78 0.73
C THR A 65 -6.78 1.07 2.21
N ASN A 66 -7.97 0.78 2.73
CA ASN A 66 -8.25 0.87 4.15
C ASN A 66 -7.77 -0.40 4.87
N PHE A 67 -6.57 -0.35 5.44
CA PHE A 67 -6.02 -1.44 6.24
C PHE A 67 -6.67 -1.53 7.63
N GLU A 68 -7.08 -2.73 8.01
CA GLU A 68 -7.46 -3.05 9.38
C GLU A 68 -6.22 -3.38 10.20
N ASN A 69 -6.08 -2.76 11.38
CA ASN A 69 -5.03 -3.08 12.34
C ASN A 69 -5.39 -4.35 13.10
N LYS A 70 -5.13 -5.50 12.48
CA LYS A 70 -5.41 -6.82 13.03
C LYS A 70 -4.29 -7.78 12.65
N LYS A 71 -3.83 -8.55 13.64
CA LYS A 71 -3.00 -9.72 13.37
C LYS A 71 -3.90 -10.81 12.77
N VAL A 72 -3.66 -11.16 11.51
CA VAL A 72 -4.38 -12.22 10.81
C VAL A 72 -3.42 -13.37 10.61
N GLU A 73 -3.79 -14.55 11.12
CA GLU A 73 -3.09 -15.79 10.79
C GLU A 73 -3.72 -16.39 9.53
N MET A 74 -2.97 -16.34 8.43
CA MET A 74 -3.39 -16.89 7.15
C MET A 74 -3.19 -18.41 7.15
N SER A 75 -4.10 -19.14 6.51
CA SER A 75 -4.08 -20.62 6.47
C SER A 75 -2.89 -21.21 5.69
N ARG A 76 -2.24 -20.38 4.86
CA ARG A 76 -1.09 -20.72 4.03
C ARG A 76 -0.17 -19.51 3.86
N SER A 77 1.06 -19.76 3.45
CA SER A 77 2.01 -18.72 3.06
C SER A 77 1.49 -17.87 1.89
N ALA A 78 1.94 -16.62 1.81
CA ALA A 78 1.60 -15.71 0.73
C ALA A 78 2.11 -16.24 -0.62
N ASP A 79 1.40 -15.94 -1.71
CA ASP A 79 1.82 -16.36 -3.04
C ASP A 79 3.00 -15.51 -3.55
N TYR A 80 3.00 -14.24 -3.15
CA TYR A 80 4.01 -13.26 -3.49
C TYR A 80 4.30 -12.37 -2.29
N GLN A 81 5.53 -11.86 -2.24
CA GLN A 81 5.89 -10.77 -1.34
C GLN A 81 6.70 -9.72 -2.08
N PHE A 82 6.61 -8.47 -1.65
CA PHE A 82 7.32 -7.38 -2.29
C PHE A 82 7.67 -6.25 -1.34
N VAL A 83 8.70 -5.50 -1.71
CA VAL A 83 9.21 -4.34 -0.96
C VAL A 83 9.47 -3.17 -1.90
N PHE A 84 9.26 -1.95 -1.40
CA PHE A 84 9.72 -0.75 -2.09
C PHE A 84 11.16 -0.46 -1.70
N GLN A 85 12.03 -0.31 -2.69
CA GLN A 85 13.44 0.05 -2.50
C GLN A 85 13.74 1.40 -3.11
N PHE A 86 14.54 2.22 -2.44
CA PHE A 86 15.04 3.46 -3.02
C PHE A 86 16.11 3.17 -4.07
N LYS A 87 16.03 3.82 -5.23
CA LYS A 87 17.09 3.70 -6.25
C LYS A 87 18.41 4.30 -5.77
N ASN A 88 18.35 5.31 -4.90
CA ASN A 88 19.54 5.89 -4.31
C ASN A 88 20.00 5.03 -3.13
N PRO A 89 21.14 4.33 -3.23
CA PRO A 89 21.62 3.44 -2.17
C PRO A 89 22.03 4.19 -0.90
N LYS A 90 22.20 5.51 -0.96
CA LYS A 90 22.51 6.34 0.21
C LYS A 90 21.28 6.60 1.09
N ILE A 91 20.07 6.26 0.61
CA ILE A 91 18.84 6.40 1.38
C ILE A 91 18.59 5.07 2.08
N GLU A 92 18.95 5.02 3.37
CA GLU A 92 18.65 3.88 4.22
C GLU A 92 17.33 4.13 4.95
N ALA A 93 16.32 3.32 4.65
CA ALA A 93 15.07 3.27 5.39
C ALA A 93 14.60 1.83 5.52
N LYS A 94 13.91 1.52 6.60
CA LYS A 94 13.30 0.20 6.78
C LYS A 94 12.21 0.01 5.72
N ALA A 95 12.41 -0.97 4.83
CA ALA A 95 11.41 -1.35 3.86
C ALA A 95 10.23 -2.07 4.56
N VAL A 96 9.02 -1.69 4.19
CA VAL A 96 7.81 -2.41 4.60
C VAL A 96 7.65 -3.62 3.67
N LEU A 97 7.58 -4.81 4.26
CA LEU A 97 7.25 -6.04 3.55
C LEU A 97 5.74 -6.09 3.31
N TYR A 98 5.35 -6.21 2.05
CA TYR A 98 3.98 -6.50 1.66
C TYR A 98 3.88 -7.96 1.26
N GLN A 99 2.86 -8.65 1.77
CA GLN A 99 2.56 -10.03 1.46
C GLN A 99 1.21 -10.09 0.75
N MET A 100 1.11 -10.89 -0.30
CA MET A 100 -0.05 -10.94 -1.19
C MET A 100 -0.54 -12.39 -1.34
N TRP A 101 -1.82 -12.61 -1.03
CA TRP A 101 -2.52 -13.86 -1.29
C TRP A 101 -3.53 -13.66 -2.40
N ILE A 102 -3.53 -14.58 -3.36
CA ILE A 102 -4.43 -14.60 -4.50
C ILE A 102 -5.34 -15.82 -4.32
N ASN A 103 -6.65 -15.63 -4.40
CA ASN A 103 -7.55 -16.78 -4.36
C ASN A 103 -7.44 -17.61 -5.67
N SER A 104 -8.00 -18.81 -5.67
CA SER A 104 -7.98 -19.71 -6.85
C SER A 104 -8.61 -19.12 -8.12
N ASN A 105 -9.55 -18.17 -7.97
CA ASN A 105 -10.25 -17.51 -9.08
C ASN A 105 -9.54 -16.22 -9.55
N LYS A 106 -8.44 -15.82 -8.90
CA LYS A 106 -7.65 -14.61 -9.15
C LYS A 106 -8.43 -13.27 -9.05
N ASP A 107 -9.67 -13.30 -8.56
CA ASP A 107 -10.56 -12.14 -8.45
C ASP A 107 -10.48 -11.46 -7.07
N LYS A 108 -9.93 -12.15 -6.08
CA LYS A 108 -9.71 -11.63 -4.73
C LYS A 108 -8.22 -11.66 -4.41
N VAL A 109 -7.72 -10.49 -4.03
CA VAL A 109 -6.36 -10.29 -3.55
C VAL A 109 -6.45 -9.79 -2.12
N GLU A 110 -5.81 -10.53 -1.21
CA GLU A 110 -5.62 -10.13 0.18
C GLU A 110 -4.18 -9.68 0.37
N ILE A 111 -3.98 -8.64 1.17
CA ILE A 111 -2.67 -8.05 1.43
C ILE A 111 -2.46 -7.87 2.91
N MET A 112 -1.24 -8.19 3.35
CA MET A 112 -0.70 -7.72 4.61
C MET A 112 0.47 -6.76 4.39
N ALA A 113 0.49 -5.68 5.16
CA ALA A 113 1.64 -4.79 5.27
C ALA A 113 2.27 -4.97 6.65
N GLY A 114 3.55 -5.34 6.68
CA GLY A 114 4.20 -5.73 7.93
C GLY A 114 3.52 -6.93 8.59
N ASP A 115 3.31 -6.86 9.90
CA ASP A 115 2.84 -7.97 10.73
C ASP A 115 1.39 -7.81 11.25
N ASN A 116 0.77 -6.65 11.05
CA ASN A 116 -0.48 -6.30 11.73
C ASN A 116 -1.47 -5.46 10.91
N GLN A 117 -1.18 -5.15 9.64
CA GLN A 117 -2.10 -4.44 8.77
C GLN A 117 -2.60 -5.38 7.69
N TYR A 118 -3.91 -5.61 7.65
CA TYR A 118 -4.55 -6.51 6.69
C TYR A 118 -5.62 -5.78 5.89
N ALA A 119 -5.77 -6.12 4.62
CA ALA A 119 -6.89 -5.69 3.79
C ALA A 119 -7.21 -6.72 2.71
N GLN A 120 -8.48 -6.76 2.32
CA GLN A 120 -8.91 -7.37 1.07
C GLN A 120 -9.15 -6.26 0.03
N LEU A 121 -8.51 -6.37 -1.14
CA LEU A 121 -8.64 -5.37 -2.18
C LEU A 121 -9.99 -5.46 -2.90
N ALA A 122 -10.49 -4.30 -3.35
CA ALA A 122 -11.59 -4.23 -4.30
C ALA A 122 -11.17 -4.81 -5.66
N GLU A 123 -12.11 -5.42 -6.38
CA GLU A 123 -11.86 -6.19 -7.62
C GLU A 123 -10.98 -5.44 -8.65
N LYS A 124 -11.25 -4.17 -8.89
CA LYS A 124 -10.47 -3.33 -9.82
C LYS A 124 -9.01 -3.16 -9.37
N ASP A 125 -8.80 -2.90 -8.09
CA ASP A 125 -7.45 -2.69 -7.53
C ASP A 125 -6.72 -4.03 -7.36
N ALA A 126 -7.45 -5.10 -7.03
CA ALA A 126 -6.94 -6.46 -6.98
C ALA A 126 -6.39 -6.90 -8.35
N ALA A 127 -7.16 -6.71 -9.43
CA ALA A 127 -6.72 -7.05 -10.78
C ALA A 127 -5.51 -6.21 -11.23
N ALA A 128 -5.53 -4.89 -10.96
CA ALA A 128 -4.43 -4.01 -11.30
C ALA A 128 -3.14 -4.38 -10.54
N LEU A 129 -3.25 -4.63 -9.23
CA LEU A 129 -2.10 -5.03 -8.43
C LEU A 129 -1.56 -6.39 -8.87
N PHE A 130 -2.45 -7.39 -9.03
CA PHE A 130 -2.07 -8.71 -9.52
C PHE A 130 -1.26 -8.61 -10.81
N GLN A 131 -1.80 -7.90 -11.81
CA GLN A 131 -1.13 -7.73 -13.10
C GLN A 131 0.25 -7.08 -12.97
N ILE A 132 0.38 -6.06 -12.12
CA ILE A 132 1.66 -5.36 -11.94
C ILE A 132 2.67 -6.27 -11.21
N ILE A 133 2.27 -6.90 -10.11
CA ILE A 133 3.15 -7.69 -9.23
C ILE A 133 3.53 -9.01 -9.89
N THR A 134 2.60 -9.75 -10.50
CA THR A 134 2.89 -11.04 -11.13
C THR A 134 3.41 -10.84 -12.57
N GLY A 135 2.87 -9.86 -13.30
CA GLY A 135 3.11 -9.70 -14.74
C GLY A 135 2.20 -10.58 -15.60
N GLU A 136 1.30 -11.34 -14.97
CA GLU A 136 0.26 -12.13 -15.62
C GLU A 136 -0.92 -11.23 -16.02
N LYS A 137 -1.75 -11.70 -16.95
CA LYS A 137 -3.00 -11.06 -17.35
C LYS A 137 -4.20 -11.76 -16.73
#